data_AF-A0A7C8AF30-F1
#
_entry.id   AF-A0A7C8AF30-F1
#
_cell.length_a   1.000
_cell.length_b   1.000
_cell.length_c   1.000
_cell.angle_alpha   90.00
_cell.angle_beta   90.00
_cell.angle_gamma   90.00
#
_symmetry.space_group_name_H-M   'P 1'
#
loop_
_entity.id
_entity.type
_entity.pdbx_description
1 polymer ?
#
loop_
_entity_poly.entity_id
_entity_poly.type
_entity_poly.pdbx_seq_one_letter_code
_entity_poly.pdbx_strand_id
1 'polypeptide(L)'
;AQGIGLALSEDFEDLKKHTSLLSCGIPYIKDIPDNFNILYVETPRPNGPFGAAGVGELPLTSPHVSIINAIYNACGARITKLPALPEKVKAALEAKAAH
;
A
#
# COMPACT_ATOMS: atom_id res chain seq x y z
N ALA A 1 -1.98 6.96 -4.30
CA ALA A 1 -1.54 7.56 -3.02
C ALA A 1 -1.96 6.70 -1.83
N GLN A 2 -3.27 6.56 -1.54
CA GLN A 2 -3.76 5.83 -0.36
C GLN A 2 -3.21 4.39 -0.23
N GLY A 3 -3.14 3.62 -1.32
CA GLY A 3 -2.57 2.27 -1.28
C GLY A 3 -1.07 2.22 -0.94
N ILE A 4 -0.31 3.30 -1.18
CA ILE A 4 1.09 3.45 -0.78
C ILE A 4 1.16 3.79 0.72
N GLY A 5 0.34 4.75 1.17
CA GLY A 5 0.22 5.11 2.58
C GLY A 5 -0.12 3.89 3.43
N LEU A 6 -1.21 3.19 3.11
CA LEU A 6 -1.61 1.94 3.79
C LEU A 6 -0.49 0.89 3.85
N ALA A 7 0.32 0.78 2.81
CA ALA A 7 1.43 -0.17 2.79
C ALA A 7 2.60 0.26 3.67
N LEU A 8 2.94 1.55 3.72
CA LEU A 8 4.26 2.00 4.20
C LEU A 8 4.22 2.88 5.44
N SER A 9 3.14 3.63 5.69
CA SER A 9 3.14 4.69 6.70
C SER A 9 1.83 4.87 7.47
N GLU A 10 0.66 4.66 6.84
CA GLU A 10 -0.64 4.92 7.46
C GLU A 10 -0.95 3.89 8.54
N ASP A 11 -1.13 4.37 9.77
CA ASP A 11 -1.47 3.56 10.94
C ASP A 11 -2.50 4.29 11.81
N PHE A 12 -3.49 3.54 12.27
CA PHE A 12 -4.61 4.04 13.08
C PHE A 12 -4.84 3.18 14.33
N GLU A 13 -3.97 2.21 14.61
CA GLU A 13 -4.17 1.21 15.66
C GLU A 13 -3.98 1.77 17.08
N ASP A 14 -3.01 2.67 17.27
CA ASP A 14 -2.78 3.32 18.57
C ASP A 14 -3.57 4.64 18.67
N LEU A 15 -4.73 4.59 19.33
CA LEU A 15 -5.62 5.74 19.52
C LEU A 15 -5.02 6.88 20.36
N LYS A 16 -3.93 6.63 21.11
CA LYS A 16 -3.24 7.70 21.87
C LYS A 16 -2.21 8.41 20.99
N LYS A 17 -1.57 7.67 20.08
CA LYS A 17 -0.56 8.19 19.16
C LYS A 17 -1.18 8.79 17.90
N HIS A 18 -2.13 8.11 17.28
CA HIS A 18 -2.72 8.42 15.98
C HIS A 18 -3.91 9.38 16.14
N THR A 19 -3.64 10.56 16.70
CA THR A 19 -4.61 11.62 17.01
C THR A 19 -4.60 12.78 16.02
N SER A 20 -3.72 12.74 15.01
CA SER A 20 -3.56 13.77 13.98
C SER A 20 -3.18 13.12 12.65
N LEU A 21 -3.42 13.80 11.52
CA LEU A 21 -3.02 13.28 10.20
C LEU A 21 -1.52 12.98 10.10
N LEU A 22 -0.69 13.82 10.73
CA LEU A 22 0.76 13.61 10.79
C LEU A 22 1.08 12.33 11.58
N SER A 23 0.49 12.16 12.76
CA SER A 23 0.79 10.99 13.59
C SER A 23 0.17 9.70 13.06
N CYS A 24 -0.90 9.78 12.28
CA CYS A 24 -1.44 8.67 11.48
C CYS A 24 -0.54 8.28 10.30
N GLY A 25 0.51 9.04 9.98
CA GLY A 25 1.42 8.72 8.89
C GLY A 25 0.83 8.92 7.48
N ILE A 26 -0.10 9.87 7.32
CA ILE A 26 -0.63 10.23 6.00
C ILE A 26 0.53 10.73 5.10
N PRO A 27 0.69 10.18 3.88
CA PRO A 27 1.82 10.53 3.01
C PRO A 27 1.73 11.98 2.51
N TYR A 28 2.89 12.60 2.35
CA TYR A 28 3.07 13.88 1.66
C TYR A 28 3.24 13.67 0.15
N ILE A 29 3.17 14.76 -0.61
CA ILE A 29 3.34 14.72 -2.07
C ILE A 29 4.65 14.06 -2.52
N LYS A 30 5.74 14.22 -1.74
CA LYS A 30 7.06 13.66 -2.07
C LYS A 30 7.20 12.16 -1.76
N ASP A 31 6.25 11.57 -1.03
CA ASP A 31 6.25 10.15 -0.71
C ASP A 31 5.60 9.30 -1.82
N ILE A 32 4.94 9.96 -2.77
CA ILE A 32 4.24 9.33 -3.87
C ILE A 32 5.10 9.46 -5.14
N PRO A 33 5.37 8.37 -5.88
CA PRO A 33 6.14 8.45 -7.12
C PRO A 33 5.35 9.19 -8.20
N ASP A 34 6.00 10.06 -8.98
CA ASP A 34 5.34 10.76 -10.09
C ASP A 34 5.11 9.84 -11.31
N ASN A 35 5.95 8.81 -11.46
CA ASN A 35 5.91 7.92 -12.61
C ASN A 35 4.91 6.77 -12.41
N PHE A 36 3.65 7.02 -12.77
CA PHE A 36 2.63 5.97 -12.88
C PHE A 36 2.38 5.60 -14.34
N ASN A 37 2.47 4.30 -14.64
CA ASN A 37 1.97 3.76 -15.90
C ASN A 37 0.56 3.19 -15.69
N ILE A 38 -0.44 3.83 -16.30
CA ILE A 38 -1.84 3.42 -16.19
C ILE A 38 -2.23 2.68 -17.47
N LEU A 39 -2.45 1.38 -17.34
CA LEU A 39 -2.92 0.53 -18.42
C LEU A 39 -4.44 0.36 -18.31
N TYR A 40 -5.17 0.88 -19.29
CA TYR A 40 -6.62 0.72 -19.37
C TYR A 40 -6.97 -0.65 -19.94
N VAL A 41 -7.84 -1.37 -19.24
CA VAL A 41 -8.44 -2.62 -19.71
C VAL A 41 -9.95 -2.41 -19.74
N GLU A 42 -10.51 -2.39 -20.94
CA GLU A 42 -11.91 -2.11 -21.16
C GLU A 42 -12.67 -3.41 -21.38
N THR A 43 -13.69 -3.66 -20.55
CA THR A 43 -14.61 -4.78 -20.71
C THR A 43 -16.01 -4.27 -20.45
N PRO A 44 -16.80 -3.98 -21.50
CA PRO A 44 -18.11 -3.36 -21.35
C PRO A 44 -19.04 -4.19 -20.45
N ARG A 45 -19.70 -3.53 -19.49
CA ARG A 45 -20.71 -4.16 -18.64
C ARG A 45 -22.08 -4.07 -19.31
N PRO A 46 -22.78 -5.19 -19.58
CA PRO A 46 -24.06 -5.17 -20.29
C PRO A 46 -25.12 -4.26 -19.66
N ASN A 47 -25.10 -4.13 -18.34
CA ASN A 47 -26.07 -3.34 -17.56
C ASN A 47 -25.49 -2.00 -17.08
N GLY A 48 -24.25 -1.66 -17.43
CA GLY A 48 -23.62 -0.40 -17.06
C GLY A 48 -24.03 0.71 -18.02
N PRO A 49 -24.25 1.96 -17.54
CA PRO A 49 -24.53 3.08 -18.43
C PRO A 49 -23.35 3.23 -19.40
N PHE A 50 -23.64 3.20 -20.70
CA PHE A 50 -22.62 3.22 -21.76
C PHE A 50 -21.54 2.12 -21.63
N GLY A 51 -21.84 1.00 -20.96
CA GLY A 51 -20.88 -0.09 -20.73
C GLY A 51 -19.93 0.12 -19.54
N ALA A 52 -20.11 1.16 -18.74
CA ALA A 52 -19.19 1.54 -17.66
C ALA A 52 -19.13 0.53 -16.49
N ALA A 53 -17.99 0.53 -15.80
CA ALA A 53 -17.77 -0.17 -14.54
C ALA A 53 -17.21 0.80 -13.48
N GLY A 54 -17.41 0.51 -12.20
CA GLY A 54 -16.80 1.27 -11.11
C GLY A 54 -15.29 1.02 -11.04
N VAL A 55 -14.52 2.09 -10.84
CA VAL A 55 -13.04 2.03 -10.77
C VAL A 55 -12.45 2.75 -9.55
N GLY A 56 -13.24 3.53 -8.81
CA GLY A 56 -12.72 4.43 -7.77
C GLY A 56 -11.91 3.73 -6.65
N GLU A 57 -12.30 2.52 -6.27
CA GLU A 57 -11.64 1.76 -5.20
C GLU A 57 -10.49 0.87 -5.71
N LEU A 58 -10.45 0.56 -7.00
CA LEU A 58 -9.48 -0.39 -7.58
C LEU A 58 -8.02 0.06 -7.36
N PRO A 59 -7.67 1.36 -7.47
CA PRO A 59 -6.35 1.88 -7.10
C PRO A 59 -6.00 1.80 -5.60
N LEU A 60 -6.86 1.25 -4.75
CA LEU A 60 -6.60 1.00 -3.33
C LEU A 60 -6.55 -0.51 -2.99
N THR A 61 -7.39 -1.32 -3.66
CA THR A 61 -7.56 -2.74 -3.35
C THR A 61 -6.27 -3.57 -3.40
N SER A 62 -5.39 -3.26 -4.34
CA SER A 62 -4.21 -4.10 -4.65
C SER A 62 -2.83 -3.48 -4.39
N PRO A 63 -2.62 -2.14 -4.34
CA PRO A 63 -1.26 -1.61 -4.22
C PRO A 63 -0.54 -2.02 -2.94
N HIS A 64 -1.22 -2.06 -1.79
CA HIS A 64 -0.57 -2.43 -0.54
C HIS A 64 -0.04 -3.88 -0.58
N VAL A 65 -0.79 -4.79 -1.21
CA VAL A 65 -0.37 -6.18 -1.48
C VAL A 65 0.82 -6.22 -2.44
N SER A 66 0.76 -5.44 -3.53
CA SER A 66 1.87 -5.34 -4.50
C SER A 66 3.16 -4.86 -3.84
N ILE A 67 3.07 -3.82 -3.01
CA ILE A 67 4.22 -3.22 -2.32
C ILE A 67 4.86 -4.18 -1.32
N ILE A 68 4.08 -4.87 -0.46
CA ILE A 68 4.67 -5.83 0.48
C ILE A 68 5.30 -7.03 -0.23
N ASN A 69 4.73 -7.47 -1.36
CA ASN A 69 5.33 -8.53 -2.17
C ASN A 69 6.60 -8.03 -2.87
N ALA A 70 6.67 -6.76 -3.28
CA ALA A 70 7.88 -6.16 -3.82
C ALA A 70 9.00 -6.08 -2.77
N ILE A 71 8.69 -5.74 -1.51
CA ILE A 71 9.66 -5.79 -0.40
C ILE A 71 10.21 -7.22 -0.25
N TYR A 72 9.32 -8.22 -0.21
CA TYR A 72 9.74 -9.62 -0.14
C TYR A 72 10.60 -10.03 -1.34
N ASN A 73 10.22 -9.64 -2.56
CA ASN A 73 10.99 -9.95 -3.76
C ASN A 73 12.37 -9.28 -3.77
N ALA A 74 12.48 -8.07 -3.21
CA ALA A 74 13.73 -7.30 -3.20
C ALA A 74 14.75 -7.82 -2.18
N CYS A 75 14.32 -8.23 -0.98
CA CYS A 75 15.24 -8.59 0.10
C CYS A 75 14.87 -9.85 0.90
N GLY A 76 13.72 -10.46 0.60
CA GLY A 76 13.18 -11.62 1.32
C GLY A 76 12.51 -11.31 2.65
N ALA A 77 12.39 -10.03 3.03
CA ALA A 77 11.65 -9.64 4.23
C ALA A 77 10.15 -9.88 4.02
N ARG A 78 9.55 -10.77 4.81
CA ARG A 78 8.11 -11.08 4.72
C ARG A 78 7.31 -10.25 5.72
N ILE A 79 6.62 -9.23 5.23
CA ILE A 79 5.72 -8.40 6.05
C ILE A 79 4.30 -8.97 6.00
N THR A 80 3.72 -9.27 7.17
CA THR A 80 2.35 -9.77 7.31
C THR A 80 1.45 -8.85 8.13
N LYS A 81 2.02 -7.79 8.73
CA LYS A 81 1.29 -6.76 9.46
C LYS A 81 1.68 -5.37 8.96
N LEU A 82 0.73 -4.68 8.37
CA LEU A 82 0.90 -3.31 7.88
C LEU A 82 0.88 -2.27 9.03
N PRO A 83 1.33 -1.03 8.76
CA PRO A 83 2.19 -0.68 7.62
C PRO A 83 3.58 -1.32 7.76
N ALA A 84 4.30 -1.47 6.65
CA ALA A 84 5.66 -1.99 6.55
C ALA A 84 6.70 -0.97 7.05
N LEU A 85 6.57 -0.57 8.32
CA LEU A 85 7.46 0.38 8.97
C LEU A 85 8.91 -0.12 8.96
N PRO A 86 9.91 0.79 8.93
CA PRO A 86 11.33 0.42 8.85
C PRO A 86 11.76 -0.62 9.91
N GLU A 87 11.27 -0.49 11.14
CA GLU A 87 11.55 -1.43 12.23
C GLU A 87 10.95 -2.82 11.99
N LYS A 88 9.76 -2.92 11.36
CA LYS A 88 9.15 -4.21 11.01
C LYS A 88 9.91 -4.87 9.85
N VAL A 89 10.38 -4.08 8.88
CA VAL A 89 11.22 -4.57 7.78
C VAL A 89 12.56 -5.07 8.31
N LYS A 90 13.21 -4.30 9.18
CA LYS A 90 14.46 -4.70 9.84
C LYS A 90 14.29 -6.00 10.64
N ALA A 91 13.26 -6.09 11.48
CA ALA A 91 12.98 -7.30 12.27
C ALA A 91 12.75 -8.52 11.37
N ALA A 92 12.05 -8.37 10.24
CA ALA A 92 11.84 -9.45 9.27
C ALA A 92 13.16 -9.89 8.59
N LEU A 93 14.07 -8.96 8.30
CA LEU A 93 15.40 -9.28 7.75
C LEU A 93 16.28 -10.00 8.77
N GLU A 94 16.26 -9.57 10.03
CA GLU A 94 17.01 -10.21 11.11
C GLU A 94 16.50 -11.62 11.39
N ALA A 95 15.17 -11.81 11.45
CA ALA A 95 14.57 -13.13 11.59
C ALA A 95 14.95 -14.06 10.43
N LYS A 96 14.98 -13.53 9.19
CA LYS A 96 15.45 -14.30 8.03
C LYS A 96 16.92 -14.71 8.15
N ALA A 97 17.80 -13.85 8.65
CA ALA A 97 19.23 -14.15 8.79
C ALA A 97 19.54 -15.16 9.91
N ALA A 98 18.62 -15.34 10.86
CA ALA A 98 18.73 -16.32 11.93
C ALA A 98 18.32 -17.75 11.51
N HIS A 99 17.79 -17.92 10.30
CA HIS A 99 17.41 -19.19 9.68
C HIS A 99 18.41 -19.60 8.60
#